data_AF-A0A352GK85-F1
#
_entry.id   AF-A0A352GK85-F1
#
_cell.length_a   1.000
_cell.length_b   1.000
_cell.length_c   1.000
_cell.angle_alpha   90.00
_cell.angle_beta   90.00
_cell.angle_gamma   90.00
#
_symmetry.space_group_name_H-M   'P 1'
#
loop_
_entity.id
_entity.type
_entity.pdbx_description
1 polymer ?
#
loop_
_entity_poly.entity_id
_entity_poly.type
_entity_poly.pdbx_seq_one_letter_code
_entity_poly.pdbx_strand_id
1 'polypeptide(L)'
;NLIHMVFDNGTYDSTGGQPTTAPAVRFARVAQACGYAAGWEADSLDGLKQAVTQALETPGPHLIHMKIAPGSMKELGRPTVTPPEVARRFRDFLAPYRKTAD
;
A
#
# COMPACT_ATOMS: atom_id res chain seq x y z
N ASN A 1 3.64 -16.22 -12.02
CA ASN A 1 2.38 -16.13 -11.26
C ASN A 1 2.48 -14.94 -10.31
N LEU A 2 1.55 -13.98 -10.31
CA LEU A 2 1.56 -12.81 -9.42
C LEU A 2 0.37 -12.89 -8.45
N ILE A 3 0.65 -12.73 -7.16
CA ILE A 3 -0.38 -12.60 -6.12
C ILE A 3 -0.20 -11.22 -5.48
N HIS A 4 -1.15 -10.33 -5.72
CA HIS A 4 -1.18 -8.98 -5.17
C HIS A 4 -2.01 -8.98 -3.89
N MET A 5 -1.36 -8.70 -2.75
CA MET A 5 -2.04 -8.63 -1.45
C MET A 5 -2.24 -7.18 -1.02
N VAL A 6 -3.48 -6.83 -0.66
CA VAL A 6 -3.84 -5.55 -0.07
C VAL A 6 -4.22 -5.79 1.39
N PHE A 7 -3.37 -5.36 2.32
CA PHE A 7 -3.70 -5.33 3.74
C PHE A 7 -4.34 -4.00 4.08
N ASP A 8 -5.65 -4.02 4.29
CA ASP A 8 -6.47 -2.84 4.47
C ASP A 8 -6.86 -2.68 5.94
N ASN A 9 -6.18 -1.75 6.60
CA ASN A 9 -6.46 -1.31 7.97
C ASN A 9 -7.47 -0.15 8.03
N GLY A 10 -7.94 0.35 6.88
CA GLY A 10 -8.89 1.46 6.78
C GLY A 10 -8.33 2.83 7.20
N THR A 11 -7.04 2.96 7.50
CA THR A 11 -6.48 4.21 8.03
C THR A 11 -5.02 4.46 7.65
N TYR A 12 -4.67 5.73 7.48
CA TYR A 12 -3.29 6.20 7.42
C TYR A 12 -2.69 6.27 8.83
N ASP A 13 -2.33 5.12 9.40
CA ASP A 13 -1.83 5.00 10.79
C ASP A 13 -0.60 5.88 11.05
N SER A 14 0.29 6.06 10.07
CA SER A 14 1.52 6.85 10.22
C SER A 14 1.30 8.36 10.26
N THR A 15 0.15 8.87 9.83
CA THR A 15 -0.16 10.31 9.72
C THR A 15 -1.25 10.76 10.69
N GLY A 16 -1.40 10.03 11.81
CA GLY A 16 -2.37 10.35 12.87
C GLY A 16 -3.71 9.65 12.71
N GLY A 17 -3.79 8.59 11.90
CA GLY A 17 -4.95 7.70 11.87
C GLY A 17 -6.14 8.23 11.06
N GLN A 18 -5.87 9.03 10.02
CA GLN A 18 -6.92 9.53 9.13
C GLN A 18 -7.51 8.38 8.30
N PRO A 19 -8.84 8.30 8.14
CA PRO A 19 -9.47 7.21 7.39
C PRO A 19 -9.02 7.21 5.92
N THR A 20 -8.80 6.02 5.36
CA THR A 20 -8.62 5.87 3.90
C THR A 20 -9.97 5.85 3.19
N THR A 21 -9.96 5.91 1.87
CA THR A 21 -11.15 5.70 1.03
C THR A 21 -11.44 4.22 0.76
N ALA A 22 -10.61 3.31 1.30
CA ALA A 22 -10.72 1.87 1.10
C ALA A 22 -12.10 1.27 1.41
N PRO A 23 -12.87 1.74 2.43
CA PRO A 23 -14.22 1.21 2.69
C PRO A 23 -15.20 1.35 1.52
N ALA A 24 -14.99 2.33 0.63
CA ALA A 24 -15.80 2.56 -0.56
C ALA A 24 -15.35 1.74 -1.78
N VAL A 25 -14.22 1.04 -1.69
CA VAL A 25 -13.60 0.31 -2.80
C VAL A 25 -13.77 -1.20 -2.62
N ARG A 26 -14.21 -1.87 -3.69
CA ARG A 26 -14.24 -3.34 -3.76
C ARG A 26 -13.00 -3.81 -4.52
N PHE A 27 -11.85 -3.87 -3.86
CA PHE A 27 -10.55 -4.11 -4.51
C PHE A 27 -10.52 -5.40 -5.34
N ALA A 28 -11.10 -6.49 -4.81
CA ALA A 28 -11.21 -7.76 -5.53
C ALA A 28 -11.98 -7.61 -6.86
N ARG A 29 -13.07 -6.83 -6.86
CA ARG A 29 -13.87 -6.55 -8.06
C ARG A 29 -13.15 -5.64 -9.04
N VAL A 30 -12.46 -4.61 -8.53
CA VAL A 30 -11.63 -3.73 -9.36
C VAL A 30 -10.54 -4.53 -10.07
N ALA A 31 -9.85 -5.42 -9.36
CA ALA A 31 -8.83 -6.28 -9.96
C ALA A 31 -9.41 -7.14 -11.10
N GLN A 32 -10.55 -7.78 -10.87
CA GLN A 32 -11.25 -8.56 -11.90
C GLN A 32 -11.60 -7.70 -13.13
N ALA A 33 -12.12 -6.49 -12.92
CA ALA A 33 -12.43 -5.55 -13.99
C ALA A 33 -11.16 -5.08 -14.75
N CYS A 34 -9.99 -5.11 -14.11
CA CYS A 34 -8.69 -4.83 -14.72
C CYS A 34 -8.02 -6.05 -15.36
N GLY A 35 -8.71 -7.20 -15.47
CA GLY A 35 -8.19 -8.40 -16.14
C GLY A 35 -7.39 -9.34 -15.24
N TYR A 36 -7.49 -9.22 -13.92
CA TYR A 36 -6.98 -10.25 -13.02
C TYR A 36 -7.81 -11.52 -13.18
N ALA A 37 -7.13 -12.67 -13.13
CA ALA A 37 -7.78 -13.98 -13.24
C ALA A 37 -8.81 -14.21 -12.12
N ALA A 38 -8.50 -13.75 -10.91
CA ALA A 38 -9.40 -13.78 -9.77
C ALA A 38 -9.08 -12.71 -8.73
N GLY A 39 -10.08 -12.41 -7.90
CA GLY A 39 -9.98 -11.52 -6.76
C GLY A 39 -10.76 -12.09 -5.58
N TRP A 40 -10.18 -12.03 -4.38
CA TRP A 40 -10.81 -12.49 -3.15
C TRP A 40 -10.79 -11.41 -2.07
N GLU A 41 -11.84 -11.38 -1.26
CA GLU A 41 -11.92 -10.58 -0.04
C GLU A 41 -11.86 -11.52 1.16
N ALA A 42 -11.07 -11.17 2.17
CA ALA A 42 -10.93 -11.91 3.41
C ALA A 42 -10.95 -10.96 4.61
N ASP A 43 -11.57 -11.38 5.70
CA ASP A 43 -11.63 -10.69 6.98
C ASP A 43 -11.30 -11.61 8.17
N SER A 44 -10.79 -12.81 7.85
CA SER A 44 -10.37 -13.82 8.82
C SER A 44 -9.13 -14.55 8.34
N LEU A 45 -8.38 -15.15 9.27
CA LEU A 45 -7.19 -15.94 8.94
C LEU A 45 -7.52 -17.15 8.08
N ASP A 46 -8.68 -17.78 8.28
CA ASP A 46 -9.07 -18.94 7.49
C ASP A 46 -9.51 -18.55 6.08
N GLY A 47 -10.22 -17.42 5.93
CA GLY A 47 -10.51 -16.85 4.62
C GLY A 47 -9.23 -16.46 3.87
N LEU A 48 -8.25 -15.89 4.57
CA LEU A 48 -6.94 -15.56 4.00
C LEU A 48 -6.20 -16.82 3.53
N LYS A 49 -6.13 -17.87 4.37
CA LYS A 49 -5.50 -19.14 4.00
C LYS A 49 -6.14 -19.72 2.74
N GLN A 50 -7.48 -19.77 2.68
CA GLN A 50 -8.21 -20.27 1.52
C GLN A 50 -7.88 -19.46 0.26
N ALA A 51 -7.92 -18.12 0.33
CA ALA A 51 -7.60 -17.26 -0.80
C ALA A 51 -6.16 -17.45 -1.29
N VAL A 52 -5.19 -17.57 -0.38
CA VAL A 52 -3.79 -17.82 -0.71
C VAL A 52 -3.60 -19.19 -1.36
N THR A 53 -4.21 -20.25 -0.81
CA THR A 53 -4.17 -21.60 -1.39
C THR A 53 -4.70 -21.59 -2.83
N GLN A 54 -5.90 -21.01 -3.04
CA GLN A 54 -6.50 -20.91 -4.36
C GLN A 54 -5.62 -20.11 -5.35
N ALA A 55 -5.02 -19.00 -4.89
CA ALA A 55 -4.16 -18.17 -5.73
C ALA A 55 -2.85 -18.85 -6.14
N LEU A 56 -2.35 -19.77 -5.31
CA LEU A 56 -1.14 -20.57 -5.57
C LEU A 56 -1.42 -21.75 -6.52
N GLU A 57 -2.62 -22.32 -6.45
CA GLU A 57 -3.03 -23.49 -7.26
C GLU A 57 -3.48 -23.12 -8.68
N THR A 58 -3.73 -21.84 -8.95
CA THR A 58 -4.27 -21.37 -10.24
C THR A 58 -3.34 -20.36 -10.94
N PRO A 59 -3.37 -20.25 -12.29
CA PRO A 59 -2.65 -19.20 -13.00
C PRO A 59 -3.26 -17.81 -12.74
N GLY A 60 -2.46 -16.86 -12.27
CA GLY A 60 -2.87 -15.48 -12.03
C GLY A 60 -2.78 -14.55 -13.24
N PRO A 61 -2.78 -13.22 -13.04
CA PRO A 61 -2.60 -12.53 -11.74
C PRO A 61 -3.84 -12.58 -10.84
N HIS A 62 -3.59 -12.60 -9.54
CA HIS A 62 -4.61 -12.66 -8.49
C HIS A 62 -4.52 -11.47 -7.54
N LEU A 63 -5.66 -11.01 -7.03
CA LEU A 63 -5.71 -10.04 -5.93
C LEU A 63 -6.37 -10.64 -4.69
N ILE A 64 -5.77 -10.44 -3.52
CA ILE A 64 -6.35 -10.77 -2.23
C ILE A 64 -6.44 -9.49 -1.40
N HIS A 65 -7.66 -9.08 -1.07
CA HIS A 65 -7.93 -7.96 -0.17
C HIS A 65 -8.21 -8.51 1.23
N MET A 66 -7.30 -8.26 2.17
CA MET A 66 -7.40 -8.68 3.55
C MET A 66 -7.70 -7.48 4.44
N LYS A 67 -8.87 -7.47 5.08
CA LYS A 67 -9.18 -6.49 6.13
C LYS A 67 -8.39 -6.82 7.38
N ILE A 68 -7.73 -5.83 7.95
CA ILE A 68 -6.97 -5.96 9.19
C ILE A 68 -7.40 -4.88 10.19
N ALA A 69 -7.06 -5.09 11.47
CA ALA A 69 -7.29 -4.07 12.48
C ALA A 69 -6.38 -2.85 12.22
N PRO A 70 -6.85 -1.62 12.52
CA PRO A 70 -5.99 -0.44 12.57
C PRO A 70 -4.94 -0.57 13.66
N GLY A 71 -3.82 0.10 13.48
CA GLY A 71 -2.73 0.16 14.43
C GLY A 71 -1.38 -0.06 13.77
N SER A 72 -0.39 0.68 14.25
CA SER A 72 1.01 0.53 13.87
C SER A 72 1.85 -0.05 15.01
N MET A 73 3.04 -0.55 14.67
CA MET A 73 4.06 -0.86 15.68
C MET A 73 4.39 0.40 16.51
N LYS A 74 4.65 0.22 17.81
CA LYS A 74 4.94 1.34 18.73
C LYS A 74 6.22 2.10 18.34
N GLU A 75 7.22 1.37 17.86
CA GLU A 75 8.54 1.88 17.47
C GLU A 75 8.66 1.90 15.94
N LEU A 76 7.79 2.67 15.26
CA LEU A 76 8.02 2.93 13.84
C LEU A 76 9.27 3.80 13.70
N GLY A 77 10.22 3.35 12.89
CA GLY A 77 11.41 4.12 12.55
C GLY A 77 11.01 5.47 11.96
N ARG A 78 11.38 6.57 12.62
CA ARG A 78 11.18 7.91 12.09
C ARG A 78 12.31 8.22 11.10
N PRO A 79 12.06 9.05 10.07
CA PRO A 79 13.14 9.54 9.23
C PRO A 79 14.25 10.12 10.10
N THR A 80 15.45 9.56 9.98
CA THR A 80 16.64 10.02 10.71
C THR A 80 17.16 11.34 10.15
N VAL A 81 16.75 11.68 8.93
CA VAL A 81 17.06 12.95 8.27
C VAL A 81 16.12 14.03 8.79
N THR A 82 16.69 15.06 9.37
CA THR A 82 15.95 16.19 9.92
C THR A 82 15.38 17.08 8.80
N PRO A 83 14.30 17.84 9.06
CA PRO A 83 13.74 18.74 8.04
C PRO A 83 14.74 19.73 7.42
N PRO A 84 15.69 20.36 8.17
CA PRO A 84 16.72 21.20 7.57
C PRO A 84 17.65 20.45 6.60
N GLU A 85 17.97 19.19 6.90
CA GLU A 85 18.81 18.35 6.03
C GLU A 85 18.06 17.96 4.76
N VAL A 86 16.76 17.66 4.84
CA VAL A 86 15.91 17.46 3.66
C VAL A 86 15.90 18.72 2.79
N ALA A 87 15.72 19.90 3.40
CA ALA A 87 15.71 21.17 2.69
C ALA A 87 17.06 21.48 2.01
N ARG A 88 18.19 21.19 2.66
CA ARG A 88 19.52 21.34 2.07
C ARG A 88 19.71 20.39 0.89
N ARG A 89 19.42 19.10 1.07
CA ARG A 89 19.52 18.09 -0.01
C ARG A 89 18.69 18.47 -1.24
N PHE A 90 17.47 18.98 -1.03
CA PHE A 90 16.61 19.41 -2.12
C PHE A 90 17.19 20.64 -2.84
N ARG A 91 17.72 21.62 -2.11
CA ARG A 91 18.38 22.79 -2.68
C ARG A 91 19.61 22.43 -3.51
N ASP A 92 20.46 21.54 -2.98
CA ASP A 92 21.68 21.09 -3.65
C ASP A 92 21.34 20.32 -4.94
N PHE A 93 20.31 19.47 -4.90
CA PHE A 93 19.78 18.79 -6.08
C PHE A 93 19.32 19.76 -7.18
N LEU A 94 18.69 20.88 -6.79
CA LEU A 94 18.22 21.90 -7.73
C LEU A 94 19.32 22.84 -8.24
N ALA A 95 20.48 22.90 -7.58
CA ALA A 95 21.54 23.86 -7.89
C ALA A 95 22.01 23.84 -9.36
N PRO A 96 22.18 22.67 -10.03
CA PRO A 96 22.56 22.62 -11.45
C PRO A 96 21.48 23.12 -12.41
N TYR A 97 20.22 23.19 -11.98
CA TYR A 97 19.08 23.60 -12.80
C TYR A 97 18.72 25.08 -12.65
N ARG A 98 19.47 25.82 -11.83
CA ARG A 98 19.25 27.25 -11.63
C ARG A 98 19.69 27.99 -12.89
N LYS A 99 18.74 28.56 -13.63
CA LYS A 99 19.05 29.45 -14.77
C LYS A 99 19.95 30.58 -14.27
N THR A 100 21.11 30.76 -14.89
CA THR A 100 21.87 32.01 -14.78
C THR A 100 21.03 33.11 -15.42
N ALA A 101 20.82 34.20 -14.69
CA ALA A 101 20.29 35.41 -15.28
C ALA A 101 21.41 36.01 -16.15
N ASP A 102 21.18 36.05 -17.46
CA ASP A 102 21.94 36.91 -18.38
C ASP A 102 21.60 38.39 -18.11
#